data_AF-A0ABD6IX75-F1
#
_entry.id   AF-A0ABD6IX75-F1
#
_cell.length_a   1.000
_cell.length_b   1.000
_cell.length_c   1.000
_cell.angle_alpha   90.00
_cell.angle_beta   90.00
_cell.angle_gamma   90.00
#
_symmetry.space_group_name_H-M   'P 1'
#
loop_
_entity.id
_entity.type
_entity.pdbx_description
1 polymer ?
#
loop_
_entity_poly.entity_id
_entity_poly.type
_entity_poly.pdbx_seq_one_letter_code
_entity_poly.pdbx_strand_id
1 'polypeptide(L)' 'MSSLSAPAALPTPVVLPATKAVFWLVGTALFALAIYYFIGVDQGAYSVFGKDMHVHEFVHDARHFLGFPCH' A
#
# COMPACT_ATOMS: atom_id res chain seq x y z
N MET A 1 14.70 14.68 52.65
CA MET A 1 14.70 13.40 51.92
C MET A 1 14.91 13.73 50.45
N SER A 2 16.13 13.56 49.94
CA SER A 2 16.43 13.86 48.53
C SER A 2 16.14 12.62 47.70
N SER A 3 15.14 12.68 46.82
CA SER A 3 14.89 11.62 45.85
C SER A 3 15.91 11.73 44.72
N LEU A 4 16.65 10.64 44.47
CA LEU A 4 17.49 10.51 43.28
C LEU A 4 16.58 10.27 42.08
N SER A 5 16.67 11.14 41.06
CA SER A 5 16.04 10.90 39.78
C SER A 5 16.72 9.71 39.10
N ALA A 6 15.92 8.70 38.72
CA ALA A 6 16.43 7.53 38.02
C ALA A 6 16.89 7.93 36.60
N PRO A 7 18.01 7.39 36.10
CA PRO A 7 18.47 7.69 34.76
C PRO A 7 17.41 7.27 33.74
N ALA A 8 17.08 8.19 32.82
CA ALA A 8 16.15 7.90 31.73
C ALA A 8 16.77 6.83 30.82
N ALA A 9 16.04 5.73 30.59
CA ALA A 9 16.47 4.68 29.69
C ALA A 9 16.57 5.21 28.26
N LEU A 10 17.71 4.96 27.61
CA LEU A 10 17.89 5.30 26.20
C LEU A 10 17.07 4.33 25.34
N PRO A 11 16.40 4.80 24.28
CA PRO A 11 15.68 3.93 23.37
C PRO A 11 16.66 2.97 22.68
N THR A 12 16.33 1.68 22.70
CA THR A 12 17.10 0.67 21.97
C THR A 12 16.76 0.74 20.49
N PRO A 13 17.77 0.82 19.59
CA PRO A 13 17.53 0.88 18.16
C PRO A 13 16.95 -0.44 17.65
N VAL A 14 15.98 -0.35 16.75
CA VAL A 14 15.47 -1.51 16.03
C VAL A 14 16.53 -1.93 15.01
N VAL A 15 17.23 -3.03 15.31
CA VAL A 15 18.18 -3.65 14.40
C VAL A 15 17.42 -4.60 13.48
N LEU A 16 17.20 -4.18 12.23
CA LEU A 16 16.54 -5.00 11.22
C LEU A 16 17.60 -5.62 10.28
N PRO A 17 17.70 -6.96 10.18
CA PRO A 17 18.59 -7.58 9.22
C PRO A 17 18.28 -7.11 7.80
N ALA A 18 19.31 -6.83 7.00
CA ALA A 18 19.17 -6.30 5.64
C ALA A 18 18.22 -7.17 4.79
N THR A 19 18.33 -8.49 4.87
CA THR A 19 17.43 -9.42 4.15
C THR A 19 15.96 -9.22 4.52
N LYS A 20 15.67 -9.01 5.81
CA LYS A 20 14.30 -8.78 6.28
C LYS A 20 13.80 -7.40 5.82
N ALA A 21 14.65 -6.39 5.85
CA ALA A 21 14.32 -5.07 5.31
C ALA A 21 14.01 -5.12 3.81
N VAL A 22 14.85 -5.80 3.02
CA VAL A 22 14.65 -5.99 1.57
C VAL A 22 13.34 -6.73 1.30
N PHE A 23 13.06 -7.80 2.04
CA PHE A 23 11.82 -8.56 1.87
C PHE A 23 10.58 -7.68 2.08
N TRP A 24 10.56 -6.88 3.15
CA TRP A 24 9.47 -5.94 3.40
C TRP A 24 9.38 -4.86 2.31
N LEU A 25 10.51 -4.25 1.94
CA LEU A 25 10.53 -3.22 0.90
C LEU A 25 9.99 -3.74 -0.43
N VAL A 26 10.48 -4.90 -0.88
CA VAL A 26 10.06 -5.51 -2.15
C VAL A 26 8.60 -5.93 -2.08
N GLY A 27 8.18 -6.57 -0.99
CA GLY A 27 6.78 -7.00 -0.80
C GLY A 27 5.82 -5.80 -0.83
N THR A 28 6.14 -4.74 -0.10
CA THR A 28 5.33 -3.52 -0.08
C THR A 28 5.34 -2.81 -1.43
N ALA A 29 6.49 -2.73 -2.11
CA ALA A 29 6.58 -2.11 -3.44
C ALA A 29 5.74 -2.87 -4.48
N LEU A 30 5.84 -4.20 -4.51
CA LEU A 30 5.03 -5.03 -5.41
C LEU A 30 3.54 -4.92 -5.11
N PHE A 31 3.16 -4.88 -3.83
CA PHE A 31 1.77 -4.70 -3.43
C PHE A 31 1.23 -3.32 -3.84
N ALA A 32 2.00 -2.25 -3.64
CA ALA A 32 1.64 -0.92 -4.08
C ALA A 32 1.47 -0.83 -5.61
N LEU A 33 2.37 -1.46 -6.37
CA LEU A 33 2.26 -1.56 -7.82
C LEU A 33 1.03 -2.35 -8.26
N ALA A 34 0.68 -3.43 -7.56
CA ALA A 34 -0.53 -4.20 -7.85
C ALA A 34 -1.79 -3.34 -7.65
N ILE A 35 -1.89 -2.60 -6.53
CA ILE A 35 -3.00 -1.67 -6.28
C ILE A 35 -3.07 -0.61 -7.39
N TYR A 36 -1.94 0.01 -7.70
CA TYR A 36 -1.86 1.03 -8.75
C TYR A 36 -2.33 0.50 -10.10
N TYR A 37 -1.92 -0.72 -10.45
CA TYR A 37 -2.34 -1.38 -11.68
C TYR A 37 -3.86 -1.61 -11.72
N PHE A 38 -4.44 -2.25 -10.71
CA PHE A 38 -5.87 -2.59 -10.74
C PHE A 38 -6.78 -1.36 -10.66
N ILE A 39 -6.39 -0.31 -9.94
CA ILE A 39 -7.21 0.90 -9.80
C ILE A 39 -7.03 1.85 -11.00
N GLY A 40 -5.80 1.98 -11.52
CA GLY A 40 -5.47 3.01 -12.52
C GLY A 40 -5.28 2.49 -13.94
N VAL A 41 -4.75 1.28 -14.10
CA VAL A 41 -4.27 0.77 -15.40
C VAL A 41 -5.21 -0.26 -16.01
N ASP A 42 -5.87 -1.08 -15.19
CA ASP A 42 -6.77 -2.13 -15.67
C ASP A 42 -8.10 -1.57 -16.19
N GLN A 43 -8.05 -1.05 -17.43
CA GLN A 43 -9.19 -0.55 -18.20
C GLN A 43 -9.72 -1.62 -19.18
N GLY A 44 -9.48 -2.89 -18.89
CA GLY A 44 -9.90 -4.06 -19.66
C GLY A 44 -9.15 -4.37 -20.96
N ALA A 45 -8.62 -3.37 -21.68
CA ALA A 45 -7.69 -3.63 -22.78
C ALA A 45 -6.32 -4.14 -22.29
N TYR A 46 -5.94 -3.74 -21.07
CA TYR A 46 -4.68 -4.09 -20.44
C TYR A 46 -4.84 -5.11 -19.31
N SER A 47 -6.02 -5.71 -19.13
CA SER A 47 -6.27 -6.61 -18.00
C SER A 47 -5.38 -7.85 -18.06
N VAL A 48 -4.83 -8.23 -16.91
CA VAL A 48 -4.11 -9.51 -16.73
C VAL A 48 -5.05 -10.71 -16.90
N PHE A 49 -6.37 -10.48 -16.83
CA PHE A 49 -7.39 -11.50 -17.07
C PHE A 49 -7.88 -11.54 -18.54
N GLY A 50 -7.21 -10.82 -19.45
CA GLY A 50 -7.56 -10.77 -20.87
C GLY A 50 -8.36 -9.52 -21.23
N LYS A 51 -9.43 -9.66 -22.01
CA LYS A 51 -10.35 -8.55 -22.34
C LYS A 51 -11.50 -8.50 -21.32
N ASP A 52 -11.15 -8.30 -20.05
CA ASP A 52 -12.09 -8.34 -18.93
C ASP A 52 -12.38 -6.94 -18.38
N MET A 53 -13.64 -6.63 -18.07
CA MET A 53 -14.05 -5.28 -17.64
C MET A 53 -14.55 -5.22 -16.20
N HIS A 54 -14.55 -6.33 -15.44
CA HIS A 54 -15.18 -6.34 -14.13
C HIS A 54 -14.48 -5.42 -13.13
N VAL A 55 -13.13 -5.37 -13.16
CA VAL A 55 -12.36 -4.46 -12.30
C VAL A 55 -12.62 -3.00 -12.67
N HIS A 56 -12.61 -2.69 -13.97
CA HIS A 56 -12.92 -1.36 -14.47
C HIS A 56 -14.31 -0.91 -14.05
N GLU A 57 -15.34 -1.72 -14.28
CA GLU A 57 -16.73 -1.40 -13.93
C GLU A 57 -16.89 -1.23 -12.42
N PHE A 58 -16.27 -2.09 -11.61
CA PHE A 58 -16.28 -1.95 -10.16
C PHE A 58 -15.66 -0.62 -9.69
N VAL A 59 -14.46 -0.28 -10.17
CA VAL A 59 -13.77 0.97 -9.81
C VAL A 59 -14.50 2.18 -10.36
N HIS A 60 -15.03 2.05 -11.58
CA HIS A 60 -15.84 3.06 -12.22
C HIS A 60 -17.08 3.36 -11.37
N ASP A 61 -17.86 2.36 -11.00
CA ASP A 61 -19.08 2.53 -10.20
C ASP A 61 -18.79 3.07 -8.80
N ALA A 62 -17.68 2.64 -8.18
CA ALA A 62 -17.24 3.20 -6.90
C ALA A 62 -16.96 4.70 -6.97
N ARG A 63 -16.39 5.21 -8.08
CA ARG A 63 -16.15 6.65 -8.27
C ARG A 63 -17.47 7.42 -8.37
N HIS A 64 -18.45 6.86 -9.08
CA HIS A 64 -19.79 7.44 -9.21
C HIS A 64 -20.52 7.42 -7.87
N PHE A 65 -20.38 6.34 -7.10
CA PHE A 65 -20.91 6.23 -5.74
C PHE A 65 -20.33 7.32 -4.82
N LEU A 66 -19.06 7.67 -4.98
CA LEU A 66 -18.41 8.77 -4.27
C LEU A 66 -18.72 10.17 -4.87
N GLY A 67 -19.55 10.25 -5.90
CA GLY A 67 -20.00 11.51 -6.53
C GLY A 67 -19.03 12.10 -7.54
N PHE A 68 -17.98 11.38 -7.93
CA PHE A 68 -17.04 11.85 -8.95
C PHE A 68 -17.64 11.72 -10.36
N PRO A 69 -17.59 12.77 -11.18
CA PRO A 69 -18.12 12.73 -12.53
C PRO A 69 -17.25 11.90 -13.48
N CYS A 70 -17.85 11.62 -14.62
CA CYS A 70 -17.46 10.67 -15.65
C CYS A 70 -17.84 11.26 -17.01
N HIS A 71 -17.02 11.10 -18.05
CA HIS A 71 -17.33 11.55 -19.40
C HIS A 71 -17.69 10.37 -20.28
#